data_AF-A0A9E3TZJ6-F1
#
_entry.id   AF-A0A9E3TZJ6-F1
#
_cell.length_a   1.000
_cell.length_b   1.000
_cell.length_c   1.000
_cell.angle_alpha   90.00
_cell.angle_beta   90.00
_cell.angle_gamma   90.00
#
_symmetry.space_group_name_H-M   'P 1'
#
loop_
_entity.id
_entity.type
_entity.pdbx_description
1 polymer ?
#
loop_
_entity_poly.entity_id
_entity_poly.type
_entity_poly.pdbx_seq_one_letter_code
_entity_poly.pdbx_strand_id
1 'polypeptide(L)'
;PENRYPEDKNGNGWPDCAFQARWRGYIYAPCTGDYTFYVMHDDNCWVEIDGSQVFYRYCCGWAQSPQAYPFSEGWHSIEIRFDNDRWRHDYLIVEWESPCGVSRQALELSGLKCP
;
A
#
# COMPACT_ATOMS: atom_id res chain seq x y z
N PRO A 1 -32.44 -22.53 -8.25
CA PRO A 1 -31.11 -22.17 -8.79
C PRO A 1 -30.04 -22.55 -7.77
N GLU A 2 -29.32 -23.64 -8.07
CA GLU A 2 -28.22 -24.10 -7.23
C GLU A 2 -27.18 -23.00 -7.05
N ASN A 3 -26.69 -22.89 -5.82
CA ASN A 3 -25.71 -21.92 -5.39
C ASN A 3 -24.45 -22.07 -6.27
N ARG A 4 -24.27 -21.18 -7.26
CA ARG A 4 -23.25 -21.35 -8.30
C ARG A 4 -21.83 -21.13 -7.76
N TYR A 5 -21.69 -20.62 -6.53
CA TYR A 5 -20.44 -20.38 -5.83
C TYR A 5 -20.58 -20.86 -4.37
N PRO A 6 -19.83 -21.90 -3.95
CA PRO A 6 -19.91 -22.45 -2.59
C PRO A 6 -19.38 -21.50 -1.49
N GLU A 7 -18.82 -20.34 -1.86
CA GLU A 7 -18.12 -19.41 -0.97
C GLU A 7 -18.72 -17.99 -1.00
N ASP A 8 -20.02 -17.82 -1.22
CA ASP A 8 -20.69 -16.50 -1.08
C ASP A 8 -21.14 -16.31 0.39
N LYS A 9 -20.21 -15.96 1.30
CA LYS A 9 -20.56 -15.76 2.73
C LYS A 9 -21.15 -14.37 3.00
N ASN A 10 -20.92 -13.40 2.12
CA ASN A 10 -21.48 -12.04 2.26
C ASN A 10 -22.83 -11.85 1.55
N GLY A 11 -23.31 -12.84 0.80
CA GLY A 11 -24.65 -12.87 0.19
C GLY A 11 -24.80 -11.95 -1.02
N ASN A 12 -23.70 -11.55 -1.65
CA ASN A 12 -23.71 -10.57 -2.75
C ASN A 12 -23.80 -11.24 -4.14
N GLY A 13 -23.80 -12.58 -4.21
CA GLY A 13 -23.89 -13.36 -5.43
C GLY A 13 -22.56 -13.56 -6.17
N TRP A 14 -21.42 -13.26 -5.54
CA TRP A 14 -20.06 -13.44 -6.07
C TRP A 14 -19.25 -14.38 -5.17
N PRO A 15 -18.21 -15.06 -5.70
CA PRO A 15 -17.26 -15.77 -4.86
C PRO A 15 -16.56 -14.79 -3.90
N ASP A 16 -16.46 -15.15 -2.62
CA ASP A 16 -15.65 -14.42 -1.64
C ASP A 16 -14.15 -14.59 -1.91
N CYS A 17 -13.61 -13.85 -2.87
CA CYS A 17 -12.19 -13.86 -3.20
C CYS A 17 -11.37 -12.98 -2.22
N ALA A 18 -11.28 -13.39 -0.95
CA ALA A 18 -10.35 -12.75 -0.01
C ALA A 18 -8.91 -13.13 -0.33
N PHE A 19 -8.01 -12.14 -0.25
CA PHE A 19 -6.57 -12.39 -0.27
C PHE A 19 -5.82 -11.35 0.55
N GLN A 20 -4.61 -11.73 0.93
CA GLN A 20 -3.67 -10.85 1.60
C GLN A 20 -2.34 -10.86 0.86
N ALA A 21 -1.72 -9.70 0.77
CA ALA A 21 -0.39 -9.55 0.21
C ALA A 21 0.50 -8.77 1.17
N ARG A 22 1.77 -9.20 1.23
CA ARG A 22 2.80 -8.51 2.01
C ARG A 22 4.07 -8.41 1.18
N TRP A 23 4.51 -7.18 0.95
CA TRP A 23 5.80 -6.87 0.33
C TRP A 23 6.75 -6.38 1.41
N ARG A 24 7.98 -6.92 1.42
CA ARG A 24 9.07 -6.48 2.30
C ARG A 24 10.32 -6.29 1.46
N GLY A 25 11.06 -5.23 1.73
CA GLY A 25 12.30 -4.95 1.03
C GLY A 25 12.88 -3.61 1.44
N TYR A 26 13.63 -3.00 0.54
CA TYR A 26 14.21 -1.68 0.73
C TYR A 26 13.89 -0.76 -0.46
N ILE A 27 13.66 0.52 -0.15
CA ILE A 27 13.56 1.62 -1.11
C ILE A 27 14.74 2.57 -0.92
N TYR A 28 15.16 3.25 -1.99
CA TYR A 28 16.21 4.27 -1.93
C TYR A 28 15.61 5.67 -1.98
N ALA A 29 15.76 6.44 -0.91
CA ALA A 29 15.43 7.86 -0.89
C ALA A 29 16.58 8.66 -1.57
N PRO A 30 16.32 9.34 -2.70
CA PRO A 30 17.37 10.03 -3.46
C PRO A 30 17.87 11.32 -2.82
N CYS A 31 17.17 11.84 -1.81
CA CYS A 31 17.59 13.00 -1.03
C CYS A 31 17.01 12.93 0.38
N THR A 32 17.72 13.53 1.33
CA THR A 32 17.21 13.79 2.68
C THR A 32 16.07 14.80 2.60
N GLY A 33 14.93 14.50 3.23
CA GLY A 33 13.77 15.38 3.24
C GLY A 33 12.52 14.72 3.81
N ASP A 34 11.45 15.51 3.92
CA ASP A 34 10.14 15.04 4.34
C ASP A 34 9.39 14.50 3.12
N TYR A 35 8.94 13.24 3.17
CA TYR A 35 8.21 12.58 2.09
C TYR A 35 6.75 12.37 2.47
N THR A 36 5.84 12.78 1.58
CA THR A 36 4.42 12.51 1.71
C THR A 36 4.06 11.30 0.88
N PHE A 37 3.33 10.34 1.46
CA PHE A 37 2.83 9.18 0.73
C PHE A 37 1.41 9.42 0.26
N TYR A 38 1.07 8.92 -0.92
CA TYR A 38 -0.30 8.88 -1.46
C TYR A 38 -0.65 7.45 -1.79
N VAL A 39 -1.76 6.97 -1.25
CA VAL A 39 -2.17 5.58 -1.38
C VAL A 39 -3.58 5.53 -1.95
N MET A 40 -3.74 4.75 -3.01
CA MET A 40 -5.03 4.38 -3.57
C MET A 40 -5.19 2.88 -3.44
N HIS A 41 -6.19 2.43 -2.67
CA HIS A 41 -6.33 1.00 -2.35
C HIS A 41 -7.79 0.56 -2.12
N ASP A 42 -8.04 -0.74 -2.21
CA ASP A 42 -9.34 -1.39 -1.93
C ASP A 42 -9.11 -2.86 -1.48
N ASP A 43 -9.12 -3.25 -0.21
CA ASP A 43 -9.73 -2.65 0.98
C ASP A 43 -8.73 -2.06 1.98
N ASN A 44 -8.03 -2.87 2.78
CA ASN A 44 -7.21 -2.38 3.90
C ASN A 44 -5.73 -2.31 3.51
N CYS A 45 -5.06 -1.22 3.89
CA CYS A 45 -3.65 -1.01 3.54
C CYS A 45 -2.84 -0.44 4.71
N TRP A 46 -1.62 -0.96 4.88
CA TRP A 46 -0.59 -0.46 5.78
C TRP A 46 0.71 -0.26 5.01
N VAL A 47 1.39 0.85 5.26
CA VAL A 47 2.76 1.10 4.79
C VAL A 47 3.62 1.45 6.00
N GLU A 48 4.72 0.72 6.16
CA GLU A 48 5.72 0.94 7.20
C GLU A 48 7.07 1.24 6.55
N ILE A 49 7.78 2.23 7.09
CA ILE A 49 9.16 2.59 6.73
C ILE A 49 10.01 2.48 7.99
N ASP A 50 11.12 1.73 7.93
CA ASP A 50 12.00 1.48 9.09
C ASP A 50 11.27 1.03 10.37
N GLY A 51 10.21 0.23 10.18
CA GLY A 51 9.35 -0.25 11.26
C GLY A 51 8.38 0.80 11.82
N SER A 52 8.36 2.01 11.28
CA SER A 52 7.40 3.06 11.61
C SER A 52 6.25 3.08 10.62
N GLN A 53 5.01 3.00 11.11
CA GLN A 53 3.82 3.08 10.26
C GLN A 53 3.64 4.50 9.71
N VAL A 54 3.81 4.67 8.39
CA VAL A 54 3.65 5.97 7.71
C VAL A 54 2.26 6.16 7.11
N PHE A 55 1.59 5.06 6.77
CA PHE A 55 0.23 5.07 6.27
C PHE A 55 -0.54 3.88 6.83
N TYR A 56 -1.80 4.13 7.17
CA TYR A 56 -2.76 3.08 7.47
C TYR A 56 -4.17 3.60 7.23
N ARG A 57 -5.00 2.78 6.58
CA ARG A 57 -6.41 3.08 6.42
C ARG A 57 -7.20 1.80 6.21
N TYR A 58 -8.34 1.71 6.91
CA TYR A 58 -9.39 0.73 6.63
C TYR A 58 -10.24 1.21 5.48
N CYS A 59 -10.34 0.41 4.42
CA CYS A 59 -10.99 0.80 3.18
C CYS A 59 -10.51 2.20 2.73
N CYS A 60 -11.07 2.74 1.70
CA CYS A 60 -10.71 2.36 0.35
C CYS A 60 -10.65 3.69 -0.40
N GLY A 61 -10.21 3.67 -1.65
CA GLY A 61 -9.98 4.86 -2.45
C GLY A 61 -8.68 5.57 -2.08
N TRP A 62 -8.64 6.88 -2.37
CA TRP A 62 -7.42 7.68 -2.27
C TRP A 62 -7.28 8.37 -0.92
N ALA A 63 -6.07 8.36 -0.34
CA ALA A 63 -5.66 9.18 0.79
C ALA A 63 -4.16 9.47 0.76
N GLN A 64 -3.75 10.56 1.42
CA GLN A 64 -2.35 10.83 1.72
C GLN A 64 -1.99 10.38 3.14
N SER A 65 -0.70 10.21 3.43
CA SER A 65 -0.22 9.98 4.80
C SER A 65 -0.61 11.16 5.70
N PRO A 66 -0.96 10.90 6.99
CA PRO A 66 -1.37 11.95 7.90
C PRO A 66 -0.23 12.92 8.25
N GLN A 67 1.01 12.46 8.10
CA GLN A 67 2.24 13.23 8.29
C GLN A 67 3.25 12.80 7.23
N ALA A 68 4.18 13.71 6.90
CA ALA A 68 5.33 13.35 6.09
C ALA A 68 6.34 12.55 6.93
N TYR A 69 7.05 11.61 6.30
CA TYR A 69 8.10 10.83 6.94
C TYR A 69 9.48 11.45 6.64
N PRO A 70 10.32 11.72 7.65
CA PRO A 70 11.64 12.31 7.44
C PRO A 70 12.65 11.23 7.00
N PHE A 71 12.96 11.19 5.71
CA PHE A 71 13.99 10.32 5.18
C PHE A 71 15.37 10.97 5.27
N SER A 72 16.39 10.17 5.56
CA SER A 72 17.76 10.44 5.13
C SER A 72 17.94 9.98 3.67
N GLU A 73 18.87 10.58 2.93
CA GLU A 73 19.31 9.98 1.67
C GLU A 73 19.87 8.58 1.93
N GLY A 74 19.44 7.58 1.14
CA GLY A 74 19.93 6.21 1.27
C GLY A 74 18.84 5.14 1.25
N TRP A 75 19.20 3.94 1.67
CA TRP A 75 18.30 2.79 1.73
C TRP A 75 17.51 2.76 3.04
N HIS A 76 16.20 2.56 2.91
CA HIS A 76 15.27 2.44 4.01
C HIS A 76 14.42 1.19 3.83
N SER A 77 14.13 0.49 4.93
CA SER A 77 13.29 -0.70 4.86
C SER A 77 11.83 -0.30 4.66
N ILE A 78 11.11 -1.10 3.86
CA ILE A 78 9.69 -0.92 3.62
C ILE A 78 8.94 -2.22 3.85
N GLU A 79 7.77 -2.12 4.48
CA GLU A 79 6.76 -3.17 4.50
C GLU A 79 5.42 -2.59 4.03
N ILE A 80 4.81 -3.24 3.05
CA ILE A 80 3.45 -2.93 2.58
C ILE A 80 2.59 -4.15 2.88
N ARG A 81 1.51 -3.96 3.64
CA ARG A 81 0.48 -4.99 3.85
C ARG A 81 -0.82 -4.54 3.21
N PHE A 82 -1.46 -5.48 2.53
CA PHE A 82 -2.72 -5.27 1.86
C PHE A 82 -3.64 -6.45 2.13
N ASP A 83 -4.89 -6.15 2.47
CA ASP A 83 -5.91 -7.13 2.83
C ASP A 83 -7.20 -6.77 2.11
N ASN A 84 -7.60 -7.67 1.19
CA ASN A 84 -8.84 -7.58 0.43
C ASN A 84 -9.90 -8.46 1.11
N ASP A 85 -11.00 -7.85 1.55
CA ASP A 85 -11.94 -8.44 2.50
C ASP A 85 -13.23 -9.00 1.87
N ARG A 86 -13.12 -9.50 0.63
CA ARG A 86 -14.12 -10.34 -0.10
C ARG A 86 -15.15 -9.57 -0.91
N TRP A 87 -14.96 -8.28 -1.14
CA TRP A 87 -15.84 -7.50 -2.03
C TRP A 87 -15.32 -7.46 -3.47
N ARG A 88 -15.67 -6.40 -4.20
CA ARG A 88 -15.23 -6.18 -5.56
C ARG A 88 -14.18 -5.08 -5.56
N HIS A 89 -13.20 -5.25 -6.43
CA HIS A 89 -11.99 -4.43 -6.62
C HIS A 89 -10.82 -4.84 -5.74
N ASP A 90 -9.65 -4.76 -6.34
CA ASP A 90 -8.39 -5.26 -5.81
C ASP A 90 -7.25 -4.43 -6.41
N TYR A 91 -7.16 -3.16 -6.01
CA TYR A 91 -6.09 -2.27 -6.43
C TYR A 91 -5.28 -1.77 -5.25
N LEU A 92 -4.00 -1.53 -5.51
CA LEU A 92 -3.07 -0.89 -4.60
C LEU A 92 -2.06 -0.10 -5.43
N ILE A 93 -2.04 1.21 -5.22
CA ILE A 93 -1.00 2.11 -5.73
C ILE A 93 -0.47 2.87 -4.53
N VAL A 94 0.85 2.84 -4.35
CA VAL A 94 1.55 3.69 -3.39
C VAL A 94 2.43 4.63 -4.18
N GLU A 95 2.27 5.92 -3.95
CA GLU A 95 3.08 7.00 -4.52
C GLU A 95 3.73 7.78 -3.39
N TRP A 96 4.76 8.53 -3.74
CA TRP A 96 5.45 9.44 -2.83
C TRP A 96 5.94 10.69 -3.54
N GLU A 97 6.09 11.77 -2.79
CA GLU A 97 6.72 13.01 -3.24
C GLU A 97 7.53 13.63 -2.11
N SER A 98 8.53 14.45 -2.44
CA SER A 98 9.25 15.25 -1.46
C SER A 98 9.70 16.59 -2.04
N PRO A 99 9.59 17.69 -1.26
CA PRO A 99 10.16 18.98 -1.64
C PRO A 99 11.67 18.98 -1.89
N CYS A 100 12.41 17.93 -1.47
CA CYS A 100 13.86 17.83 -1.71
C CYS A 100 14.25 17.59 -3.19
N GLY A 101 13.26 17.48 -4.08
CA GLY A 101 13.47 17.31 -5.53
C GLY A 101 12.77 16.09 -6.12
N VAL A 102 11.99 15.36 -5.33
CA VAL A 102 11.23 14.17 -5.76
C VAL A 102 9.82 14.59 -6.13
N SER A 103 9.54 14.71 -7.43
CA SER A 103 8.17 14.87 -7.92
C SER A 103 7.34 13.62 -7.64
N ARG A 104 6.02 13.79 -7.45
CA ARG A 104 5.08 12.69 -7.21
C ARG A 104 5.22 11.59 -8.26
N GLN A 105 5.45 10.38 -7.77
CA GLN A 105 5.62 9.19 -8.60
C GLN A 105 5.21 7.94 -7.82
N ALA A 106 4.86 6.87 -8.53
CA ALA A 106 4.64 5.57 -7.92
C ALA A 106 5.92 5.05 -7.25
N LEU A 107 5.78 4.38 -6.12
CA LEU A 107 6.81 3.48 -5.59
C LEU A 107 6.89 2.27 -6.52
N GLU A 108 7.78 2.34 -7.49
CA GLU A 108 8.01 1.25 -8.43
C GLU A 108 8.54 0.02 -7.69
N LEU A 109 7.75 -1.06 -7.68
CA LEU A 109 8.13 -2.32 -7.03
C LEU A 109 9.39 -2.93 -7.66
N SER A 110 9.70 -2.59 -8.92
CA SER A 110 10.95 -2.96 -9.59
C SER A 110 12.20 -2.33 -8.93
N GLY A 111 12.02 -1.25 -8.16
CA GLY A 111 13.05 -0.62 -7.36
C GLY A 111 13.23 -1.24 -5.96
N LEU A 112 12.35 -2.18 -5.55
CA LEU A 112 12.50 -2.87 -4.27
C LEU A 112 13.68 -3.83 -4.31
N LYS A 113 14.60 -3.67 -3.35
CA LYS A 113 15.60 -4.70 -3.08
C LYS A 113 15.05 -5.69 -2.06
N CYS A 114 15.21 -6.99 -2.37
CA CYS A 114 14.86 -8.06 -1.44
C CYS A 114 15.71 -7.99 -0.16
N PRO A 115 15.16 -8.42 1.00
CA PRO A 115 15.89 -8.59 2.25
C PRO A 115 17.14 -9.46 2.15
#